data_AF-A0A9D7YH32-F1
#
_entry.id   AF-A0A9D7YH32-F1
#
_cell.length_a   1.000
_cell.length_b   1.000
_cell.length_c   1.000
_cell.angle_alpha   90.00
_cell.angle_beta   90.00
_cell.angle_gamma   90.00
#
_symmetry.space_group_name_H-M   'P 1'
#
loop_
_entity.id
_entity.type
_entity.pdbx_description
1 polymer ?
#
loop_
_entity_poly.entity_id
_entity_poly.type
_entity_poly.pdbx_seq_one_letter_code
_entity_poly.pdbx_strand_id
1 'polypeptide(L)'
;MSHDPRQLFERWAPPASPWTEWAKPVLFALTKRLPDPPAAGPQPAPDLRALSATTTPFAVVLDLPGTDAIAWAAALAERGFATVPLFNGAPGHKAMVNCDSLVYALATMAPPASPLAADAPPCFMLDANRMSGGRRPSPGQFDNRWLVFPQDFPSASMLLSRSIPRVVLVQRGPGRVAEDLSHVLYAWARAGVEVLRLDPDGAAPAEPLHVARPRGFRSSFRRFLVMCRLHRNSAGGFGGVVPDVSQTSIGYA
;
A
#
# COMPACT_ATOMS: atom_id res chain seq x y z
N MET A 1 5.77 -5.16 -24.02
CA MET A 1 5.33 -3.76 -24.20
C MET A 1 6.03 -2.93 -23.15
N SER A 2 6.79 -1.88 -23.52
CA SER A 2 7.35 -0.93 -22.56
C SER A 2 6.30 0.16 -22.33
N HIS A 3 5.77 0.27 -21.11
CA HIS A 3 4.87 1.34 -20.74
C HIS A 3 5.70 2.55 -20.32
N ASP A 4 5.35 3.75 -20.80
CA ASP A 4 5.87 4.99 -20.20
C ASP A 4 5.47 5.01 -18.71
N PRO A 5 6.44 4.99 -17.77
CA PRO A 5 6.18 4.97 -16.33
C PRO A 5 5.19 6.04 -15.88
N ARG A 6 5.27 7.22 -16.47
CA ARG A 6 4.42 8.35 -16.10
C ARG A 6 2.97 8.11 -16.51
N GLN A 7 2.73 7.75 -17.77
CA GLN A 7 1.38 7.43 -18.24
C GLN A 7 0.77 6.26 -17.47
N LEU A 8 1.59 5.26 -17.12
CA LEU A 8 1.12 4.16 -16.30
C LEU A 8 0.73 4.62 -14.89
N PHE A 9 1.55 5.45 -14.24
CA PHE A 9 1.23 6.05 -12.95
C PHE A 9 -0.07 6.86 -13.02
N GLU A 10 -0.25 7.69 -14.04
CA GLU A 10 -1.45 8.53 -14.22
C GLU A 10 -2.72 7.70 -14.45
N ARG A 11 -2.63 6.45 -14.93
CA ARG A 11 -3.78 5.53 -14.99
C ARG A 11 -4.23 5.05 -13.60
N TRP A 12 -3.28 4.90 -12.68
CA TRP A 12 -3.56 4.49 -11.29
C TRP A 12 -3.77 5.67 -10.35
N ALA A 13 -3.26 6.85 -10.64
CA ALA A 13 -3.42 8.04 -9.83
C ALA A 13 -3.60 9.26 -10.76
N PRO A 14 -4.82 9.43 -11.34
CA PRO A 14 -5.05 10.48 -12.31
C PRO A 14 -4.78 11.87 -11.72
N PRO A 15 -4.08 12.77 -12.42
CA PRO A 15 -3.66 14.07 -11.86
C PRO A 15 -4.83 14.97 -11.46
N ALA A 16 -6.01 14.76 -12.03
CA ALA A 16 -7.24 15.46 -11.66
C ALA A 16 -7.84 14.99 -10.33
N SER A 17 -7.44 13.82 -9.82
CA SER A 17 -7.93 13.30 -8.55
C SER A 17 -7.26 14.06 -7.39
N PRO A 18 -8.05 14.53 -6.40
CA PRO A 18 -7.51 15.19 -5.21
C PRO A 18 -6.69 14.23 -4.33
N TRP A 19 -6.75 12.93 -4.60
CA TRP A 19 -6.06 11.90 -3.83
C TRP A 19 -4.68 11.56 -4.37
N THR A 20 -4.36 12.03 -5.59
CA THR A 20 -3.10 11.72 -6.29
C THR A 20 -1.86 12.23 -5.56
N GLU A 21 -1.97 13.29 -4.75
CA GLU A 21 -0.86 13.80 -3.93
C GLU A 21 -0.30 12.77 -2.94
N TRP A 22 -1.12 11.78 -2.55
CA TRP A 22 -0.74 10.73 -1.61
C TRP A 22 -0.08 9.53 -2.30
N ALA A 23 -0.30 9.37 -3.61
CA ALA A 23 0.21 8.24 -4.37
C ALA A 23 1.74 8.25 -4.48
N LYS A 24 2.37 7.08 -4.38
CA LYS A 24 3.82 6.88 -4.46
C LYS A 24 4.20 6.39 -5.87
N PRO A 25 5.09 7.10 -6.60
CA PRO A 25 5.48 6.71 -7.96
C PRO A 25 6.58 5.64 -8.01
N VAL A 26 7.06 5.17 -6.85
CA VAL A 26 8.31 4.38 -6.71
C VAL A 26 8.35 3.15 -7.60
N LEU A 27 7.32 2.30 -7.54
CA LEU A 27 7.28 1.07 -8.35
C LEU A 27 7.04 1.35 -9.84
N PHE A 28 6.39 2.45 -10.19
CA PHE A 28 6.13 2.83 -11.58
C PHE A 28 7.42 3.20 -12.31
N ALA A 29 8.36 3.87 -11.63
CA ALA A 29 9.67 4.19 -12.20
C ALA A 29 10.42 2.95 -12.72
N LEU A 30 10.06 1.76 -12.24
CA LEU A 30 10.69 0.47 -12.54
C LEU A 30 9.99 -0.30 -13.66
N THR A 31 8.83 0.15 -14.17
CA THR A 31 8.07 -0.56 -15.20
C THR A 31 8.65 -0.42 -16.61
N LYS A 32 9.73 0.36 -16.79
CA LYS A 32 10.47 0.44 -18.07
C LYS A 32 10.98 -0.92 -18.52
N ARG A 33 11.35 -1.77 -17.58
CA ARG A 33 11.71 -3.17 -17.79
C ARG A 33 10.83 -4.01 -16.89
N LEU A 34 9.79 -4.60 -17.47
CA LEU A 34 8.92 -5.49 -16.71
C LEU A 34 9.70 -6.73 -16.25
N PRO A 35 9.56 -7.13 -14.98
CA PRO A 35 10.00 -8.44 -14.52
C PRO A 35 9.29 -9.57 -15.27
N ASP A 36 9.80 -10.79 -15.12
CA ASP A 36 9.11 -11.97 -15.62
C ASP A 36 7.72 -12.11 -14.96
N PRO A 37 6.73 -12.66 -15.68
CA PRO A 37 5.43 -12.92 -15.11
C PRO A 37 5.54 -13.79 -13.86
N PRO A 38 4.74 -13.53 -12.80
CA PRO A 38 4.72 -14.40 -11.65
C PRO A 38 4.33 -15.83 -12.07
N ALA A 39 4.91 -16.82 -11.39
CA ALA A 39 4.60 -18.23 -11.66
C ALA A 39 3.13 -18.59 -11.36
N ALA A 40 2.47 -17.84 -10.47
CA ALA A 40 1.05 -17.96 -10.22
C ALA A 40 0.25 -17.34 -11.38
N GLY A 41 -0.77 -18.07 -11.85
CA GLY A 41 -1.67 -17.59 -12.90
C GLY A 41 -2.48 -16.35 -12.50
N PRO A 42 -3.25 -15.76 -13.44
CA PRO A 42 -4.07 -14.60 -13.18
C PRO A 42 -5.04 -14.87 -12.03
N GLN A 43 -5.11 -13.92 -11.08
CA GLN A 43 -6.04 -14.00 -9.96
C GLN A 43 -7.48 -13.82 -10.47
N PRO A 44 -8.46 -14.55 -9.92
CA PRO A 44 -9.86 -14.33 -10.26
C PRO A 44 -10.27 -12.90 -9.91
N ALA A 45 -11.24 -12.37 -10.67
CA ALA A 45 -11.78 -11.05 -10.40
C ALA A 45 -12.39 -11.01 -8.98
N PRO A 46 -12.11 -9.95 -8.22
CA PRO A 46 -12.57 -9.85 -6.84
C PRO A 46 -14.08 -9.59 -6.79
N ASP A 47 -14.75 -10.20 -5.80
CA ASP A 47 -16.16 -9.97 -5.55
C ASP A 47 -16.36 -8.70 -4.69
N LEU A 48 -16.79 -7.61 -5.34
CA LEU A 48 -17.04 -6.35 -4.66
C LEU A 48 -18.49 -6.19 -4.17
N ARG A 49 -19.36 -7.22 -4.27
CA ARG A 49 -20.75 -7.14 -3.80
C ARG A 49 -20.85 -6.77 -2.33
N ALA A 50 -19.90 -7.24 -1.51
CA ALA A 50 -19.84 -6.92 -0.08
C ALA A 50 -19.58 -5.42 0.20
N LEU A 51 -19.02 -4.68 -0.77
CA LEU A 51 -18.84 -3.22 -0.69
C LEU A 51 -20.06 -2.43 -1.22
N SER A 52 -20.93 -3.06 -2.01
CA SER A 52 -22.12 -2.41 -2.59
C SER A 52 -23.29 -2.25 -1.62
N ALA A 53 -23.19 -2.79 -0.41
CA ALA A 53 -24.26 -2.75 0.60
C ALA A 53 -24.49 -1.36 1.23
N THR A 54 -23.84 -0.30 0.73
CA THR A 54 -23.80 0.97 1.43
C THR A 54 -24.01 2.20 0.57
N THR A 55 -24.90 3.08 1.04
CA THR A 55 -25.30 4.31 0.34
C THR A 55 -24.48 5.54 0.73
N THR A 56 -23.84 5.50 1.90
CA THR A 56 -23.00 6.61 2.36
C THR A 56 -21.59 6.48 1.77
N PRO A 57 -20.96 7.56 1.26
CA PRO A 57 -19.63 7.49 0.69
C PRO A 57 -18.60 6.93 1.69
N PHE A 58 -17.62 6.19 1.18
CA PHE A 58 -16.57 5.58 1.98
C PHE A 58 -15.27 5.51 1.20
N ALA A 59 -14.15 5.59 1.91
CA ALA A 59 -12.83 5.26 1.36
C ALA A 59 -12.54 3.77 1.56
N VAL A 60 -11.65 3.22 0.72
CA VAL A 60 -11.17 1.84 0.86
C VAL A 60 -9.68 1.84 1.18
N VAL A 61 -9.27 0.99 2.11
CA VAL A 61 -7.85 0.63 2.33
C VAL A 61 -7.70 -0.84 2.01
N LEU A 62 -6.95 -1.15 0.96
CA LEU A 62 -6.60 -2.52 0.59
C LEU A 62 -5.31 -2.91 1.32
N ASP A 63 -5.41 -3.79 2.32
CA ASP A 63 -4.29 -4.40 3.02
C ASP A 63 -4.25 -5.90 2.68
N LEU A 64 -4.02 -6.17 1.39
CA LEU A 64 -4.03 -7.51 0.80
C LEU A 64 -2.64 -7.92 0.32
N PRO A 65 -2.30 -9.22 0.32
CA PRO A 65 -0.95 -9.66 -0.03
C PRO A 65 -0.69 -9.56 -1.53
N GLY A 66 0.45 -8.97 -1.89
CA GLY A 66 0.98 -8.99 -3.24
C GLY A 66 0.03 -8.40 -4.29
N THR A 67 -0.22 -9.16 -5.35
CA THR A 67 -1.01 -8.71 -6.52
C THR A 67 -2.51 -8.59 -6.22
N ASP A 68 -3.00 -9.10 -5.10
CA ASP A 68 -4.42 -9.08 -4.78
C ASP A 68 -4.92 -7.67 -4.49
N ALA A 69 -4.11 -6.83 -3.84
CA ALA A 69 -4.41 -5.41 -3.67
C ALA A 69 -4.54 -4.69 -5.02
N ILE A 70 -3.75 -5.08 -6.02
CA ILE A 70 -3.77 -4.49 -7.36
C ILE A 70 -5.03 -4.96 -8.12
N ALA A 71 -5.40 -6.23 -8.00
CA ALA A 71 -6.61 -6.78 -8.58
C ALA A 71 -7.88 -6.11 -8.02
N TRP A 72 -7.95 -5.95 -6.71
CA TRP A 72 -9.03 -5.23 -6.02
C TRP A 72 -9.10 -3.77 -6.45
N ALA A 73 -7.96 -3.09 -6.55
CA ALA A 73 -7.90 -1.71 -6.98
C ALA A 73 -8.39 -1.53 -8.42
N ALA A 74 -7.99 -2.42 -9.35
CA ALA A 74 -8.46 -2.38 -10.74
C ALA A 74 -10.01 -2.52 -10.81
N ALA A 75 -10.57 -3.49 -10.09
CA ALA A 75 -12.02 -3.70 -10.04
C ALA A 75 -12.77 -2.54 -9.35
N LEU A 76 -12.15 -1.85 -8.38
CA LEU A 76 -12.70 -0.65 -7.74
C LEU A 76 -12.61 0.57 -8.66
N ALA A 77 -11.55 0.70 -9.45
CA ALA A 77 -11.41 1.76 -10.44
C ALA A 77 -12.53 1.68 -11.50
N GLU A 78 -12.89 0.48 -11.95
CA GLU A 78 -14.05 0.25 -12.84
C GLU A 78 -15.39 0.67 -12.20
N ARG A 79 -15.45 0.71 -10.86
CA ARG A 79 -16.60 1.21 -10.09
C ARG A 79 -16.50 2.69 -9.72
N GLY A 80 -15.52 3.42 -10.27
CA GLY A 80 -15.36 4.86 -10.07
C GLY A 80 -14.58 5.27 -8.82
N PHE A 81 -13.86 4.35 -8.16
CA PHE A 81 -12.93 4.72 -7.10
C PHE A 81 -11.65 5.32 -7.68
N ALA A 82 -11.15 6.37 -7.03
CA ALA A 82 -9.83 6.91 -7.30
C ALA A 82 -8.77 6.04 -6.62
N THR A 83 -8.02 5.27 -7.39
CA THR A 83 -6.93 4.46 -6.84
C THR A 83 -5.76 5.34 -6.36
N VAL A 84 -5.10 4.91 -5.28
CA VAL A 84 -3.99 5.62 -4.64
C VAL A 84 -2.93 4.58 -4.26
N PRO A 85 -1.97 4.28 -5.16
CA PRO A 85 -0.87 3.36 -4.87
C PRO A 85 0.02 3.91 -3.75
N LEU A 86 0.20 3.17 -2.65
CA LEU A 86 1.08 3.58 -1.55
C LEU A 86 2.34 2.72 -1.42
N PHE A 87 2.61 1.87 -2.41
CA PHE A 87 3.78 0.97 -2.40
C PHE A 87 5.10 1.76 -2.36
N ASN A 88 5.90 1.49 -1.33
CA ASN A 88 7.17 2.21 -1.10
C ASN A 88 8.39 1.29 -0.93
N GLY A 89 8.25 0.01 -1.29
CA GLY A 89 9.38 -0.91 -1.43
C GLY A 89 10.05 -0.79 -2.79
N ALA A 90 11.18 -1.46 -2.96
CA ALA A 90 11.87 -1.60 -4.24
C ALA A 90 12.22 -3.08 -4.50
N PRO A 91 12.21 -3.56 -5.75
CA PRO A 91 12.71 -4.88 -6.09
C PRO A 91 14.23 -4.94 -5.92
N GLY A 92 14.76 -6.15 -5.80
CA GLY A 92 16.19 -6.39 -5.64
C GLY A 92 16.50 -7.87 -5.55
N HIS A 93 17.74 -8.23 -5.86
CA HIS A 93 18.20 -9.61 -5.69
C HIS A 93 18.10 -10.02 -4.22
N LYS A 94 17.51 -11.20 -3.94
CA LYS A 94 17.23 -11.68 -2.57
C LYS A 94 16.43 -10.67 -1.72
N ALA A 95 15.49 -9.96 -2.34
CA ALA A 95 14.57 -9.07 -1.63
C ALA A 95 13.72 -9.81 -0.60
N MET A 96 13.46 -9.17 0.54
CA MET A 96 12.56 -9.71 1.57
C MET A 96 11.10 -9.70 1.14
N VAL A 97 10.69 -8.65 0.44
CA VAL A 97 9.35 -8.45 -0.12
C VAL A 97 9.43 -8.60 -1.64
N ASN A 98 8.57 -9.42 -2.23
CA ASN A 98 8.55 -9.59 -3.68
C ASN A 98 7.85 -8.40 -4.36
N CYS A 99 8.60 -7.35 -4.67
CA CYS A 99 8.09 -6.20 -5.42
C CYS A 99 8.02 -6.45 -6.93
N ASP A 100 8.70 -7.47 -7.48
CA ASP A 100 8.68 -7.74 -8.92
C ASP A 100 7.28 -8.11 -9.40
N SER A 101 6.57 -8.94 -8.63
CA SER A 101 5.16 -9.26 -8.93
C SER A 101 4.24 -8.04 -8.83
N LEU A 102 4.53 -7.08 -7.95
CA LEU A 102 3.78 -5.82 -7.86
C LEU A 102 4.03 -4.94 -9.10
N VAL A 103 5.29 -4.79 -9.53
CA VAL A 103 5.66 -4.03 -10.74
C VAL A 103 4.98 -4.64 -11.97
N TYR A 104 5.03 -5.96 -12.11
CA TYR A 104 4.37 -6.67 -13.21
C TYR A 104 2.84 -6.45 -13.19
N ALA A 105 2.19 -6.59 -12.04
CA ALA A 105 0.74 -6.42 -11.92
C ALA A 105 0.30 -4.97 -12.15
N LEU A 106 1.03 -3.97 -11.63
CA LEU A 106 0.74 -2.55 -11.89
C LEU A 106 0.75 -2.23 -13.39
N ALA A 107 1.66 -2.84 -14.16
CA ALA A 107 1.74 -2.64 -15.60
C ALA A 107 0.63 -3.35 -16.38
N THR A 108 0.32 -4.58 -15.99
CA THR A 108 -0.58 -5.47 -16.76
C THR A 108 -2.05 -5.35 -16.37
N MET A 109 -2.34 -4.88 -15.16
CA MET A 109 -3.70 -4.76 -14.61
C MET A 109 -4.17 -3.31 -14.50
N ALA A 110 -3.46 -2.36 -15.10
CA ALA A 110 -3.82 -0.95 -15.04
C ALA A 110 -5.25 -0.75 -15.58
N PRO A 111 -6.11 0.01 -14.88
CA PRO A 111 -7.44 0.33 -15.37
C PRO A 111 -7.35 1.19 -16.64
N PRO A 112 -8.38 1.20 -17.51
CA PRO A 112 -8.38 2.10 -18.67
C PRO A 112 -8.24 3.56 -18.22
N ALA A 113 -7.64 4.40 -19.08
CA ALA A 113 -7.57 5.83 -18.84
C ALA A 113 -8.98 6.44 -19.00
N SER A 114 -9.72 6.47 -17.91
CA SER A 114 -11.10 6.97 -17.87
C SER A 114 -11.18 8.23 -17.00
N PRO A 115 -12.04 9.20 -17.33
CA PRO A 115 -12.30 10.33 -16.44
C PRO A 115 -12.83 9.83 -15.10
N LEU A 116 -12.22 10.28 -14.00
CA LEU A 116 -12.75 10.08 -12.65
C LEU A 116 -13.73 11.21 -12.32
N ALA A 117 -14.79 10.87 -11.58
CA ALA A 117 -15.66 11.86 -10.98
C ALA A 117 -14.88 12.71 -9.97
N ALA A 118 -15.22 14.00 -9.84
CA ALA A 118 -14.52 14.93 -8.94
C ALA A 118 -14.64 14.55 -7.45
N ASP A 119 -15.69 13.80 -7.11
CA ASP A 119 -16.01 13.26 -5.80
C ASP A 119 -15.69 11.76 -5.65
N ALA A 120 -14.94 11.18 -6.61
CA ALA A 120 -14.55 9.78 -6.58
C ALA A 120 -13.88 9.43 -5.23
N PRO A 121 -14.41 8.44 -4.48
CA PRO A 121 -13.83 8.03 -3.21
C PRO A 121 -12.45 7.39 -3.41
N PRO A 122 -11.51 7.57 -2.47
CA PRO A 122 -10.17 7.00 -2.61
C PRO A 122 -10.13 5.51 -2.28
N CYS A 123 -9.29 4.79 -3.01
CA CYS A 123 -8.90 3.41 -2.75
C CYS A 123 -7.38 3.37 -2.53
N PHE A 124 -6.96 3.32 -1.27
CA PHE A 124 -5.55 3.27 -0.86
C PHE A 124 -5.02 1.85 -0.96
N MET A 125 -3.93 1.65 -1.70
CA MET A 125 -3.39 0.33 -2.01
C MET A 125 -2.11 0.06 -1.21
N LEU A 126 -2.15 -0.96 -0.35
CA LEU A 126 -1.00 -1.47 0.39
C LEU A 126 -0.74 -2.93 0.06
N ASP A 127 0.50 -3.36 0.28
CA ASP A 127 0.85 -4.77 0.30
C ASP A 127 0.87 -5.24 1.76
N ALA A 128 0.03 -6.21 2.13
CA ALA A 128 0.04 -6.82 3.46
C ALA A 128 1.40 -7.49 3.78
N ASN A 129 2.16 -7.90 2.76
CA ASN A 129 3.47 -8.50 2.90
C ASN A 129 4.61 -7.47 3.04
N ARG A 130 4.32 -6.15 3.11
CA ARG A 130 5.35 -5.08 3.18
C ARG A 130 6.32 -5.18 4.35
N MET A 131 5.94 -5.89 5.42
CA MET A 131 6.77 -6.17 6.59
C MET A 131 7.03 -7.67 6.80
N SER A 132 6.79 -8.49 5.77
CA SER A 132 7.09 -9.93 5.78
C SER A 132 8.59 -10.22 5.77
N GLY A 133 8.98 -11.46 6.08
CA GLY A 133 10.39 -11.89 6.08
C GLY A 133 11.10 -11.93 7.44
N GLY A 134 10.37 -11.83 8.56
CA GLY A 134 10.93 -12.02 9.91
C GLY A 134 11.61 -10.77 10.50
N ARG A 135 12.17 -10.88 11.72
CA ARG A 135 12.65 -9.71 12.50
C ARG A 135 13.97 -9.13 12.01
N ARG A 136 14.87 -9.93 11.41
CA ARG A 136 16.17 -9.46 10.92
C ARG A 136 16.49 -10.10 9.55
N PRO A 137 16.85 -9.31 8.54
CA PRO A 137 17.36 -9.85 7.30
C PRO A 137 18.71 -10.54 7.54
N SER A 138 18.99 -11.59 6.79
CA SER A 138 20.30 -12.23 6.79
C SER A 138 21.32 -11.38 6.03
N PRO A 139 22.63 -11.50 6.32
CA PRO A 139 23.68 -10.88 5.50
C PRO A 139 23.53 -11.23 4.01
N GLY A 140 23.73 -10.25 3.12
CA GLY A 140 23.52 -10.39 1.68
C GLY A 140 22.06 -10.43 1.22
N GLN A 141 21.08 -10.33 2.14
CA GLN A 141 19.67 -10.14 1.80
C GLN A 141 19.37 -8.66 1.53
N PHE A 142 18.46 -8.37 0.61
CA PHE A 142 18.01 -7.01 0.32
C PHE A 142 16.77 -6.66 1.16
N ASP A 143 16.95 -5.78 2.15
CA ASP A 143 15.85 -5.34 3.01
C ASP A 143 15.10 -4.18 2.34
N ASN A 144 14.00 -4.54 1.67
CA ASN A 144 13.08 -3.63 1.02
C ASN A 144 11.72 -3.54 1.72
N ARG A 145 11.67 -3.94 2.99
CA ARG A 145 10.48 -3.76 3.81
C ARG A 145 10.19 -2.28 4.00
N TRP A 146 8.92 -1.94 4.11
CA TRP A 146 8.49 -0.56 4.22
C TRP A 146 7.27 -0.46 5.13
N LEU A 147 7.08 0.74 5.67
CA LEU A 147 6.01 1.06 6.60
C LEU A 147 5.22 2.23 6.05
N VAL A 148 3.97 2.30 6.48
CA VAL A 148 3.18 3.52 6.34
C VAL A 148 3.18 4.35 7.60
N PHE A 149 2.95 5.64 7.41
CA PHE A 149 2.76 6.59 8.49
C PHE A 149 1.47 7.39 8.28
N PRO A 150 0.92 8.04 9.31
CA PRO A 150 -0.25 8.90 9.17
C PRO A 150 -0.14 9.97 8.08
N GLN A 151 1.06 10.50 7.82
CA GLN A 151 1.27 11.50 6.76
C GLN A 151 1.42 10.90 5.34
N ASP A 152 1.35 9.58 5.18
CA ASP A 152 1.23 8.97 3.85
C ASP A 152 -0.24 8.89 3.39
N PHE A 153 -1.15 9.38 4.24
CA PHE A 153 -2.59 9.37 4.01
C PHE A 153 -3.18 10.77 4.26
N PRO A 154 -4.35 11.08 3.66
CA PRO A 154 -5.10 12.26 4.04
C PRO A 154 -5.52 12.21 5.51
N SER A 155 -5.61 13.39 6.12
CA SER A 155 -6.13 13.52 7.47
C SER A 155 -7.61 13.13 7.56
N ALA A 156 -8.07 12.77 8.77
CA ALA A 156 -9.50 12.53 9.01
C ALA A 156 -10.36 13.72 8.60
N SER A 157 -9.91 14.93 8.92
CA SER A 157 -10.60 16.18 8.56
C SER A 157 -10.75 16.34 7.04
N MET A 158 -9.75 15.93 6.26
CA MET A 158 -9.82 15.96 4.81
C MET A 158 -10.85 14.96 4.26
N LEU A 159 -10.88 13.72 4.79
CA LEU A 159 -11.91 12.73 4.43
C LEU A 159 -13.31 13.25 4.77
N LEU A 160 -13.51 13.76 5.99
CA LEU A 160 -14.79 14.29 6.46
C LEU A 160 -15.25 15.51 5.65
N SER A 161 -14.34 16.44 5.31
CA SER A 161 -14.68 17.61 4.48
C SER A 161 -15.13 17.25 3.06
N ARG A 162 -14.85 16.02 2.63
CA ARG A 162 -15.26 15.46 1.33
C ARG A 162 -16.41 14.47 1.47
N SER A 163 -17.15 14.53 2.57
CA SER A 163 -18.31 13.67 2.84
C SER A 163 -17.98 12.18 2.85
N ILE A 164 -16.77 11.82 3.28
CA ILE A 164 -16.32 10.43 3.47
C ILE A 164 -16.21 10.18 4.98
N PRO A 165 -17.33 9.85 5.66
CA PRO A 165 -17.32 9.58 7.10
C PRO A 165 -16.82 8.18 7.46
N ARG A 166 -16.53 7.33 6.48
CA ARG A 166 -16.21 5.91 6.71
C ARG A 166 -15.06 5.42 5.87
N VAL A 167 -14.30 4.47 6.42
CA VAL A 167 -13.22 3.75 5.74
C VAL A 167 -13.47 2.26 5.88
N VAL A 168 -13.39 1.52 4.77
CA VAL A 168 -13.42 0.05 4.77
C VAL A 168 -12.00 -0.48 4.58
N LEU A 169 -11.47 -1.15 5.60
CA LEU A 169 -10.25 -1.93 5.53
C LEU A 169 -10.57 -3.31 4.92
N VAL A 170 -10.05 -3.60 3.74
CA VAL A 170 -10.11 -4.93 3.13
C VAL A 170 -8.85 -5.70 3.53
N GLN A 171 -9.03 -6.77 4.30
CA GLN A 171 -7.93 -7.57 4.88
C GLN A 171 -8.39 -9.01 5.07
N ARG A 172 -7.56 -9.99 4.71
CA ARG A 172 -7.86 -11.42 4.90
C ARG A 172 -7.80 -11.86 6.36
N GLY A 173 -8.82 -12.61 6.77
CA GLY A 173 -8.92 -13.27 8.07
C GLY A 173 -9.08 -12.32 9.27
N PRO A 174 -9.29 -12.87 10.48
CA PRO A 174 -9.47 -12.08 11.71
C PRO A 174 -8.16 -11.49 12.23
N GLY A 175 -7.12 -11.40 11.40
CA GLY A 175 -5.78 -10.97 11.78
C GLY A 175 -5.75 -9.58 12.42
N ARG A 176 -4.71 -9.31 13.21
CA ARG A 176 -4.50 -7.97 13.77
C ARG A 176 -4.08 -7.02 12.64
N VAL A 177 -4.67 -5.82 12.61
CA VAL A 177 -4.20 -4.74 11.73
C VAL A 177 -2.69 -4.56 11.91
N ALA A 178 -1.97 -4.44 10.80
CA ALA A 178 -0.54 -4.18 10.82
C ALA A 178 -0.22 -2.96 11.71
N GLU A 179 0.89 -3.05 12.47
CA GLU A 179 1.14 -2.05 13.51
C GLU A 179 1.29 -0.64 12.94
N ASP A 180 1.91 -0.49 11.77
CA ASP A 180 2.07 0.78 11.07
C ASP A 180 0.71 1.39 10.67
N LEU A 181 -0.13 0.58 10.02
CA LEU A 181 -1.46 0.96 9.57
C LEU A 181 -2.39 1.29 10.75
N SER A 182 -2.21 0.64 11.91
CA SER A 182 -3.01 0.91 13.10
C SER A 182 -2.87 2.36 13.61
N HIS A 183 -1.73 3.04 13.38
CA HIS A 183 -1.59 4.46 13.70
C HIS A 183 -2.46 5.36 12.81
N VAL A 184 -2.61 4.98 11.54
CA VAL A 184 -3.47 5.70 10.57
C VAL A 184 -4.93 5.50 10.96
N LEU A 185 -5.38 4.25 11.06
CA LEU A 185 -6.77 3.92 11.34
C LEU A 185 -7.22 4.44 12.71
N TYR A 186 -6.34 4.40 13.73
CA TYR A 186 -6.65 4.95 15.05
C TYR A 186 -6.79 6.47 15.00
N ALA A 187 -5.95 7.17 14.23
CA ALA A 187 -6.06 8.62 14.07
C ALA A 187 -7.37 9.04 13.40
N TRP A 188 -7.82 8.27 12.39
CA TRP A 188 -9.11 8.45 11.73
C TRP A 188 -10.29 8.17 12.68
N ALA A 189 -10.30 7.01 13.33
CA ALA A 189 -11.35 6.63 14.28
C ALA A 189 -11.53 7.66 15.40
N ARG A 190 -10.42 8.15 15.99
CA ARG A 190 -10.46 9.14 17.06
C ARG A 190 -10.98 10.51 16.61
N ALA A 191 -10.94 10.79 15.30
CA ALA A 191 -11.41 12.04 14.72
C ALA A 191 -12.82 11.92 14.10
N GLY A 192 -13.50 10.80 14.31
CA GLY A 192 -14.90 10.60 13.91
C GLY A 192 -15.13 9.89 12.58
N VAL A 193 -14.08 9.33 11.95
CA VAL A 193 -14.24 8.45 10.78
C VAL A 193 -14.52 7.03 11.25
N GLU A 194 -15.65 6.45 10.84
CA GLU A 194 -15.96 5.05 11.14
C GLU A 194 -14.97 4.13 10.40
N VAL A 195 -14.45 3.12 11.08
CA VAL A 195 -13.56 2.13 10.47
C VAL A 195 -14.29 0.79 10.45
N LEU A 196 -14.47 0.25 9.25
CA LEU A 196 -15.07 -1.06 8.99
C LEU A 196 -13.97 -2.01 8.51
N ARG A 197 -14.18 -3.31 8.67
CA ARG A 197 -13.34 -4.38 8.12
C ARG A 197 -14.17 -5.25 7.19
N LEU A 198 -13.59 -5.60 6.05
CA LEU A 198 -14.11 -6.60 5.13
C LEU A 198 -13.05 -7.70 4.93
N ASP A 199 -13.44 -8.95 5.15
CA ASP A 199 -12.65 -10.10 4.71
C ASP A 199 -13.04 -10.43 3.26
N PRO A 200 -12.11 -10.32 2.28
CA PRO A 200 -12.43 -10.57 0.87
C PRO A 200 -12.82 -12.03 0.59
N ASP A 201 -12.43 -12.97 1.45
CA ASP A 201 -12.73 -14.39 1.28
C ASP A 201 -14.01 -14.80 2.06
N GLY A 202 -14.55 -13.88 2.86
CA GLY A 202 -15.76 -14.07 3.66
C GLY A 202 -17.03 -13.74 2.89
N ALA A 203 -18.14 -14.40 3.24
CA ALA A 203 -19.47 -14.07 2.72
C ALA A 203 -20.15 -12.90 3.46
N ALA A 204 -19.59 -12.46 4.59
CA ALA A 204 -20.16 -11.43 5.44
C ALA A 204 -19.88 -10.02 4.90
N PRO A 205 -20.81 -9.05 5.09
CA PRO A 205 -20.56 -7.66 4.76
C PRO A 205 -19.48 -7.05 5.68
N ALA A 206 -19.04 -5.84 5.34
CA ALA A 206 -18.09 -5.11 6.16
C ALA A 206 -18.66 -4.83 7.57
N GLU A 207 -17.88 -5.12 8.61
CA GLU A 207 -18.29 -4.99 10.01
C GLU A 207 -17.48 -3.90 10.76
N PRO A 208 -18.03 -3.28 11.82
CA PRO A 208 -17.30 -2.30 12.61
C PRO A 208 -15.99 -2.85 13.20
N LEU A 209 -14.88 -2.14 12.95
CA LEU A 209 -13.57 -2.49 13.46
C LEU A 209 -13.19 -1.59 14.63
N HIS A 210 -13.08 -2.17 15.83
CA HIS A 210 -12.50 -1.46 16.96
C HIS A 210 -10.98 -1.36 16.84
N VAL A 211 -10.48 -0.19 16.44
CA VAL A 211 -9.04 0.05 16.31
C VAL A 211 -8.44 0.38 17.68
N ALA A 212 -7.71 -0.58 18.26
CA ALA A 212 -7.01 -0.37 19.53
C ALA A 212 -5.92 0.71 19.40
N ARG A 213 -5.72 1.51 20.47
CA ARG A 213 -4.67 2.52 20.51
C ARG A 213 -3.28 1.89 20.31
N PRO A 214 -2.50 2.31 19.31
CA PRO A 214 -1.19 1.73 19.07
C PRO A 214 -0.14 2.22 20.08
N ARG A 215 0.88 1.39 20.32
CA ARG A 215 1.98 1.71 21.23
C ARG A 215 2.79 2.89 20.68
N GLY A 216 3.08 3.87 21.52
CA GLY A 216 3.88 5.04 21.15
C GLY A 216 3.21 5.97 20.13
N PHE A 217 1.88 5.98 20.03
CA PHE A 217 1.14 6.93 19.20
C PHE A 217 1.58 8.38 19.48
N ARG A 218 1.92 9.14 18.42
CA ARG A 218 2.53 10.50 18.44
C ARG A 218 3.99 10.60 18.93
N SER A 219 4.70 9.49 19.13
CA SER A 219 6.13 9.56 19.46
C SER A 219 6.99 9.81 18.21
N SER A 220 7.49 11.03 18.04
CA SER A 220 8.46 11.39 16.99
C SER A 220 9.77 10.58 17.10
N PHE A 221 10.14 10.16 18.32
CA PHE A 221 11.34 9.36 18.59
C PHE A 221 11.24 7.94 18.01
N ARG A 222 10.05 7.32 18.06
CA ARG A 222 9.81 6.02 17.43
C ARG A 222 9.95 6.09 15.91
N ARG A 223 9.50 7.19 15.29
CA ARG A 223 9.63 7.41 13.84
C ARG A 223 11.08 7.52 13.40
N PHE A 224 11.91 8.24 14.15
CA PHE A 224 13.35 8.29 13.93
C PHE A 224 14.00 6.89 14.05
N LEU A 225 13.72 6.17 15.14
CA LEU A 225 14.28 4.83 15.38
C LEU A 225 13.89 3.79 14.32
N VAL A 226 12.67 3.88 13.79
CA VAL A 226 12.19 3.04 12.69
C VAL A 226 12.89 3.39 11.38
N MET A 227 13.04 4.69 11.07
CA MET A 227 13.78 5.13 9.89
C MET A 227 15.27 4.76 9.94
N CYS A 228 15.88 4.69 11.13
CA CYS A 228 17.26 4.23 11.31
C CYS A 228 17.43 2.71 11.11
N ARG A 229 16.34 1.92 11.07
CA ARG A 229 16.38 0.46 10.88
C ARG A 229 16.01 0.00 9.48
N LEU A 230 15.50 0.90 8.64
CA LEU A 230 15.15 0.62 7.26
C LEU A 230 16.14 1.33 6.34
N HIS A 231 16.75 0.59 5.42
CA HIS A 231 17.66 1.17 4.44
C HIS A 231 16.86 1.96 3.41
N ARG A 232 17.30 3.17 3.07
CA ARG A 232 16.70 3.99 2.02
C ARG A 232 17.50 3.85 0.74
N ASN A 233 16.80 3.80 -0.39
CA ASN A 233 17.42 3.86 -1.71
C ASN A 233 17.55 5.31 -2.20
N SER A 234 18.34 5.52 -3.26
CA SER A 234 18.56 6.84 -3.88
C SER A 234 17.33 7.41 -4.59
N ALA A 235 16.27 6.61 -4.80
CA ALA A 235 15.02 7.01 -5.42
C ALA A 235 13.93 7.45 -4.41
N GLY A 236 14.27 7.56 -3.12
CA GLY A 236 13.37 8.03 -2.07
C GLY A 236 12.45 6.96 -1.45
N GLY A 237 12.57 5.71 -1.88
CA GLY A 237 11.88 4.55 -1.29
C GLY A 237 12.77 3.74 -0.33
N PHE A 238 12.24 2.64 0.19
CA PHE A 238 12.99 1.72 1.06
C PHE A 238 13.66 0.60 0.24
N GLY A 239 14.88 0.23 0.64
CA GLY A 239 15.69 -0.80 0.00
C GLY A 239 17.20 -0.60 0.22
N GLY A 240 17.89 -1.63 0.74
CA GLY A 240 19.35 -1.70 0.81
C GLY A 240 19.85 -3.11 1.11
N VAL A 241 21.07 -3.44 0.67
CA VAL A 241 21.71 -4.74 0.96
C VAL A 241 22.23 -4.72 2.40
N VAL A 242 21.93 -5.78 3.17
CA VAL A 242 22.51 -5.94 4.51
C VAL A 242 23.99 -6.32 4.40
N PRO A 243 24.91 -5.53 4.96
CA PRO A 243 26.35 -5.77 4.81
C PRO A 243 26.77 -7.06 5.50
N ASP A 244 27.74 -7.76 4.90
CA ASP A 244 28.47 -8.83 5.56
C ASP A 244 29.40 -8.24 6.64
N VAL A 245 29.53 -8.92 7.77
CA VAL A 245 30.34 -8.47 8.93
C VAL A 245 31.86 -8.42 8.61
N SER A 246 32.28 -8.79 7.40
CA SER A 246 33.69 -8.90 7.00
C SER A 246 34.14 -7.84 5.98
N GLN A 247 33.70 -6.59 6.10
CA GLN A 247 34.35 -5.44 5.45
C GLN A 247 34.68 -4.32 6.44
N THR A 248 35.41 -4.69 7.48
CA THR A 248 36.38 -3.79 8.13
C THR A 248 37.72 -4.50 8.14
N SER A 249 38.34 -4.64 6.96
CA SER A 249 39.79 -4.80 6.89
C SER A 249 40.38 -3.41 7.18
N ILE A 250 40.72 -3.21 8.46
CA ILE A 250 41.57 -2.13 8.91
C ILE A 250 42.89 -2.28 8.15
N GLY A 251 43.18 -1.34 7.25
CA GLY A 251 44.52 -1.16 6.72
C GLY A 251 45.41 -0.60 7.83
N TYR A 252 46.47 -1.32 8.16
CA TYR A 252 47.69 -0.71 8.69
C TYR A 252 48.82 -1.03 7.73
N ALA A 253 49.57 0.04 7.48
CA ALA A 253 50.78 0.12 6.67
C ALA A 253 51.90 -0.80 7.16
#